data_AF-A0A793J6U9-F1
#
_entry.id   AF-A0A793J6U9-F1
#
_cell.length_a   1.000
_cell.length_b   1.000
_cell.length_c   1.000
_cell.angle_alpha   90.00
_cell.angle_beta   90.00
_cell.angle_gamma   90.00
#
_symmetry.space_group_name_H-M   'P 1'
#
loop_
_entity.id
_entity.type
_entity.pdbx_description
1 polymer ?
#
loop_
_entity_poly.entity_id
_entity_poly.type
_entity_poly.pdbx_seq_one_letter_code
_entity_poly.pdbx_strand_id
1 'polypeptide(L)'
;MANGIEFNQNPASVFNSNSLDFELESQQLTQKNSSNISSPLINLQNELAMITSSSLSETIEGLSLGYRKGSARKEEEGSTIEKLLNDMQELLTLTDSDKIKELSLKNSGLLEQHDPTLAMFGNMPKGEIVALISSLLQSKFVKIELKKKYARLLLDLLGEDDWELALLSWLGVGELNQEGIQKIKKLYEKAKDEDSENGASLLDWFMEIKDLPEREKHLKVIIRALSFDLSYMSSFEDKVKTSSIIS
;
A
#
# COMPACT_ATOMS: atom_id res chain seq x y z
N MET A 1 -14.41 10.71 87.80
CA MET A 1 -13.16 11.31 88.34
C MET A 1 -12.08 11.08 87.32
N ALA A 2 -11.33 12.13 86.99
CA ALA A 2 -10.35 12.21 85.91
C ALA A 2 -8.91 11.99 86.40
N ASN A 3 -8.01 11.87 85.41
CA ASN A 3 -6.54 12.10 85.39
C ASN A 3 -5.64 10.87 85.63
N GLY A 4 -4.53 10.65 84.91
CA GLY A 4 -3.80 11.43 83.88
C GLY A 4 -2.99 10.50 82.95
N ILE A 5 -2.80 10.81 81.65
CA ILE A 5 -1.64 11.51 81.01
C ILE A 5 -0.30 10.82 81.36
N GLU A 6 0.45 10.21 80.43
CA GLU A 6 1.30 10.87 79.40
C GLU A 6 1.53 10.07 78.10
N PHE A 7 1.50 10.82 76.98
CA PHE A 7 2.34 10.87 75.76
C PHE A 7 3.05 9.58 75.25
N ASN A 8 2.92 9.20 73.97
CA ASN A 8 3.40 9.97 72.82
C ASN A 8 2.54 9.77 71.55
N GLN A 9 2.45 10.84 70.77
CA GLN A 9 1.52 11.15 69.67
C GLN A 9 2.02 10.55 68.33
N ASN A 10 1.19 9.89 67.51
CA ASN A 10 0.16 10.40 66.57
C ASN A 10 0.76 10.94 65.21
N PRO A 11 -0.03 11.17 64.15
CA PRO A 11 -0.08 10.35 62.93
C PRO A 11 -0.14 11.18 61.62
N ALA A 12 -0.56 10.54 60.51
CA ALA A 12 -1.16 11.13 59.30
C ALA A 12 -0.21 11.93 58.36
N SER A 13 -0.50 12.22 57.10
CA SER A 13 -1.27 11.65 55.97
C SER A 13 -1.08 12.66 54.81
N VAL A 14 -1.46 12.28 53.57
CA VAL A 14 -2.08 13.17 52.56
C VAL A 14 -1.18 14.02 51.63
N PHE A 15 -1.29 13.72 50.32
CA PHE A 15 -1.26 14.62 49.13
C PHE A 15 0.09 15.28 48.74
N ASN A 16 0.46 15.60 47.48
CA ASN A 16 -0.09 15.48 46.12
C ASN A 16 0.98 16.02 45.11
N SER A 17 0.86 15.61 43.84
CA SER A 17 1.10 16.36 42.58
C SER A 17 2.45 17.01 42.19
N ASN A 18 2.90 16.57 41.00
CA ASN A 18 3.24 17.34 39.77
C ASN A 18 4.62 17.99 39.53
N SER A 19 5.04 17.84 38.26
CA SER A 19 5.76 18.80 37.38
C SER A 19 7.28 18.91 37.58
N LEU A 20 8.08 18.36 36.65
CA LEU A 20 8.75 19.07 35.54
C LEU A 20 9.54 20.29 36.01
N ASP A 21 10.88 20.23 35.87
CA ASP A 21 11.62 21.33 35.24
C ASP A 21 12.95 20.85 34.65
N PHE A 22 13.26 21.54 33.56
CA PHE A 22 14.21 21.25 32.50
C PHE A 22 15.38 22.20 32.69
N GLU A 23 16.62 21.73 32.88
CA GLU A 23 17.76 22.64 32.72
C GLU A 23 19.01 21.92 32.19
N LEU A 24 19.33 22.30 30.95
CA LEU A 24 20.64 22.26 30.35
C LEU A 24 21.69 22.81 31.32
N GLU A 25 22.75 22.04 31.59
CA GLU A 25 24.04 22.68 31.80
C GLU A 25 25.12 21.93 31.02
N SER A 26 25.32 22.45 29.81
CA SER A 26 26.46 22.18 28.99
C SER A 26 27.69 22.90 29.53
N GLN A 27 28.82 22.20 29.49
CA GLN A 27 30.20 22.70 29.40
C GLN A 27 31.01 22.90 30.70
N GLN A 28 32.19 22.28 30.64
CA GLN A 28 33.42 22.53 31.42
C GLN A 28 33.40 21.92 32.84
N LEU A 29 34.33 21.08 33.27
CA LEU A 29 35.76 21.07 32.98
C LEU A 29 36.31 19.65 32.79
N THR A 30 37.05 19.49 31.70
CA THR A 30 38.18 18.56 31.58
C THR A 30 39.20 18.79 32.69
N GLN A 31 39.54 17.75 33.46
CA GLN A 31 40.92 17.53 33.92
C GLN A 31 41.18 16.07 34.35
N LYS A 32 41.93 15.38 33.47
CA LYS A 32 42.99 14.39 33.74
C LYS A 32 42.82 13.38 34.89
N ASN A 33 42.78 12.08 34.55
CA ASN A 33 44.03 11.30 34.40
C ASN A 33 43.80 9.91 33.80
N SER A 34 44.73 9.54 32.92
CA SER A 34 44.79 8.33 32.11
C SER A 34 44.83 7.02 32.90
N SER A 35 44.11 6.01 32.41
CA SER A 35 44.70 4.68 32.22
C SER A 35 43.92 3.89 31.15
N ASN A 36 44.67 3.39 30.18
CA ASN A 36 44.22 2.62 29.03
C ASN A 36 43.41 1.39 29.47
N ILE A 37 42.14 1.33 29.07
CA ILE A 37 41.43 0.07 28.85
C ILE A 37 40.78 0.19 27.48
N SER A 38 41.53 -0.22 26.45
CA SER A 38 41.00 -0.45 25.10
C SER A 38 39.93 -1.52 25.22
N SER A 39 38.67 -1.09 25.27
CA SER A 39 37.51 -1.99 25.34
C SER A 39 37.14 -2.36 23.90
N PRO A 40 37.21 -3.65 23.51
CA PRO A 40 36.83 -4.09 22.16
C PRO A 40 35.40 -3.73 21.76
N LEU A 41 34.54 -3.42 22.75
CA LEU A 41 33.19 -2.90 22.55
C LEU A 41 33.14 -1.50 21.91
N ILE A 42 34.11 -0.63 22.20
CA ILE A 42 34.16 0.74 21.65
C ILE A 42 34.63 0.72 20.19
N ASN A 43 35.55 -0.18 19.84
CA ASN A 43 35.95 -0.38 18.44
C ASN A 43 34.83 -1.01 17.60
N LEU A 44 34.06 -1.96 18.16
CA LEU A 44 32.89 -2.52 17.48
C LEU A 44 31.80 -1.48 17.24
N GLN A 45 31.56 -0.56 18.18
CA GLN A 45 30.60 0.53 18.00
C GLN A 45 31.06 1.54 16.94
N ASN A 46 32.35 1.83 16.87
CA ASN A 46 32.90 2.70 15.82
C ASN A 46 32.92 2.02 14.44
N GLU A 47 33.24 0.72 14.35
CA GLU A 47 33.13 -0.03 13.10
C GLU A 47 31.68 -0.16 12.63
N LEU A 48 30.72 -0.42 13.52
CA LEU A 48 29.29 -0.44 13.18
C LEU A 48 28.78 0.95 12.73
N ALA A 49 29.26 2.03 13.35
CA ALA A 49 28.94 3.40 12.93
C ALA A 49 29.58 3.77 11.56
N MET A 50 30.76 3.24 11.26
CA MET A 50 31.40 3.43 9.95
C MET A 50 30.75 2.55 8.86
N ILE A 51 30.34 1.32 9.16
CA ILE A 51 29.61 0.45 8.21
C ILE A 51 28.21 1.00 7.90
N THR A 52 27.52 1.57 8.89
CA THR A 52 26.20 2.19 8.69
C THR A 52 26.27 3.53 7.94
N SER A 53 27.36 4.29 8.07
CA SER A 53 27.55 5.54 7.31
C SER A 53 28.15 5.33 5.91
N SER A 54 29.03 4.35 5.71
CA SER A 54 29.55 4.02 4.37
C SER A 54 28.50 3.31 3.51
N SER A 55 27.69 2.42 4.08
CA SER A 55 26.64 1.70 3.34
C SER A 55 25.43 2.58 3.02
N LEU A 56 25.26 3.74 3.66
CA LEU A 56 24.21 4.70 3.31
C LEU A 56 24.65 5.72 2.25
N SER A 57 25.95 5.95 2.10
CA SER A 57 26.48 6.96 1.16
C SER A 57 26.78 6.41 -0.24
N GLU A 58 26.88 5.08 -0.41
CA GLU A 58 27.29 4.47 -1.69
C GLU A 58 26.12 3.95 -2.54
N THR A 59 24.86 4.23 -2.17
CA THR A 59 23.68 3.96 -3.02
C THR A 59 22.81 5.19 -3.29
N ILE A 60 23.33 6.40 -3.02
CA ILE A 60 22.67 7.68 -3.28
C ILE A 60 23.24 8.40 -4.53
N GLU A 61 24.08 7.73 -5.34
CA GLU A 61 24.53 8.27 -6.63
C GLU A 61 23.83 7.66 -7.86
N GLY A 62 22.61 7.11 -7.68
CA GLY A 62 21.80 6.55 -8.76
C GLY A 62 20.48 7.29 -9.08
N LEU A 63 20.02 8.17 -8.19
CA LEU A 63 18.72 8.86 -8.33
C LEU A 63 18.84 10.29 -8.90
N SER A 64 19.88 10.54 -9.70
CA SER A 64 20.00 11.77 -10.50
C SER A 64 19.11 11.69 -11.74
N LEU A 65 17.78 11.68 -11.53
CA LEU A 65 16.82 12.08 -12.56
C LEU A 65 16.29 13.48 -12.23
N GLY A 66 17.06 14.48 -12.67
CA GLY A 66 16.49 15.64 -13.35
C GLY A 66 15.59 16.57 -12.54
N TYR A 67 16.12 17.23 -11.51
CA TYR A 67 15.59 18.53 -11.09
C TYR A 67 15.90 19.58 -12.17
N ARG A 68 15.06 19.67 -13.21
CA ARG A 68 14.97 20.88 -14.03
C ARG A 68 14.04 21.87 -13.34
N LYS A 69 14.63 22.77 -12.57
CA LYS A 69 14.01 24.01 -12.12
C LYS A 69 13.70 24.86 -13.37
N GLY A 70 12.41 25.02 -13.69
CA GLY A 70 11.97 26.00 -14.67
C GLY A 70 10.60 25.73 -15.29
N SER A 71 9.52 25.96 -14.55
CA SER A 71 8.28 26.62 -15.01
C SER A 71 7.12 26.23 -14.10
N ALA A 72 6.83 27.07 -13.11
CA ALA A 72 5.61 26.99 -12.34
C ALA A 72 4.40 27.16 -13.27
N ARG A 73 3.66 26.06 -13.50
CA ARG A 73 2.21 25.93 -13.83
C ARG A 73 1.97 24.71 -14.74
N LYS A 74 1.79 23.51 -14.15
CA LYS A 74 1.03 22.32 -14.64
C LYS A 74 1.48 20.94 -14.08
N GLU A 75 2.23 20.84 -12.99
CA GLU A 75 2.87 19.55 -12.62
C GLU A 75 2.07 18.60 -11.71
N GLU A 76 1.05 19.06 -10.96
CA GLU A 76 0.33 18.15 -10.04
C GLU A 76 -0.49 17.06 -10.76
N GLU A 77 -1.13 17.39 -11.87
CA GLU A 77 -2.01 16.45 -12.59
C GLU A 77 -1.21 15.45 -13.47
N GLY A 78 0.01 15.80 -13.87
CA GLY A 78 0.86 14.93 -14.69
C GLY A 78 1.39 13.74 -13.90
N SER A 79 1.79 13.97 -12.65
CA SER A 79 2.34 12.97 -11.74
C SER A 79 1.30 11.94 -11.30
N THR A 80 0.07 12.37 -11.02
CA THR A 80 -1.00 11.47 -10.55
C THR A 80 -1.45 10.47 -11.61
N ILE A 81 -1.53 10.88 -12.88
CA ILE A 81 -1.89 9.95 -13.98
C ILE A 81 -0.74 9.04 -14.39
N GLU A 82 0.52 9.46 -14.21
CA GLU A 82 1.66 8.56 -14.37
C GLU A 82 1.63 7.45 -13.33
N LYS A 83 1.36 7.80 -12.07
CA LYS A 83 1.18 6.83 -11.00
C LYS A 83 0.00 5.88 -11.30
N LEU A 84 -1.17 6.41 -11.66
CA LEU A 84 -2.35 5.61 -12.02
C LEU A 84 -2.04 4.59 -13.13
N LEU A 85 -1.34 5.03 -14.18
CA LEU A 85 -0.97 4.14 -15.29
C LEU A 85 -0.01 3.03 -14.83
N ASN A 86 0.96 3.35 -13.99
CA ASN A 86 1.89 2.37 -13.45
C ASN A 86 1.17 1.37 -12.55
N ASP A 87 0.32 1.83 -11.63
CA ASP A 87 -0.47 1.00 -10.74
C ASP A 87 -1.41 0.07 -11.54
N MET A 88 -2.06 0.60 -12.60
CA MET A 88 -2.85 -0.20 -13.54
C MET A 88 -2.00 -1.27 -14.24
N GLN A 89 -0.80 -0.92 -14.72
CA GLN A 89 0.08 -1.87 -15.38
C GLN A 89 0.57 -2.96 -14.42
N GLU A 90 0.89 -2.62 -13.19
CA GLU A 90 1.27 -3.57 -12.14
C GLU A 90 0.14 -4.57 -11.86
N LEU A 91 -1.08 -4.09 -11.60
CA LEU A 91 -2.26 -4.95 -11.42
C LEU A 91 -2.53 -5.86 -12.63
N LEU A 92 -2.30 -5.36 -13.84
CA LEU A 92 -2.42 -6.13 -15.06
C LEU A 92 -1.34 -7.22 -15.18
N THR A 93 -0.14 -7.01 -14.62
CA THR A 93 0.87 -8.09 -14.56
C THR A 93 0.53 -9.17 -13.54
N LEU A 94 -0.20 -8.83 -12.47
CA LEU A 94 -0.73 -9.82 -11.52
C LEU A 94 -1.85 -10.68 -12.14
N THR A 95 -2.46 -10.19 -13.22
CA THR A 95 -3.61 -10.82 -13.86
C THR A 95 -3.21 -11.50 -15.16
N ASP A 96 -3.00 -12.83 -15.12
CA ASP A 96 -2.87 -13.66 -16.31
C ASP A 96 -4.23 -13.83 -17.02
N SER A 97 -4.73 -12.77 -17.65
CA SER A 97 -5.95 -12.85 -18.44
C SER A 97 -5.61 -13.21 -19.89
N ASP A 98 -5.91 -14.45 -20.28
CA ASP A 98 -5.76 -14.89 -21.68
C ASP A 98 -6.58 -14.03 -22.64
N LYS A 99 -7.69 -13.45 -22.16
CA LYS A 99 -8.51 -12.46 -22.89
C LYS A 99 -7.69 -11.28 -23.37
N ILE A 100 -6.70 -10.81 -22.61
CA ILE A 100 -5.84 -9.67 -23.01
C ILE A 100 -4.90 -10.08 -24.15
N LYS A 101 -4.43 -11.34 -24.14
CA LYS A 101 -3.47 -11.86 -25.13
C LYS A 101 -4.13 -12.17 -26.48
N GLU A 102 -5.40 -12.58 -26.46
CA GLU A 102 -6.17 -12.92 -27.65
C GLU A 102 -6.74 -11.71 -28.39
N LEU A 103 -6.83 -10.55 -27.74
CA LEU A 103 -7.37 -9.33 -28.35
C LEU A 103 -6.36 -8.71 -29.34
N SER A 104 -6.75 -8.66 -30.61
CA SER A 104 -5.99 -7.95 -31.65
C SER A 104 -6.17 -6.45 -31.51
N LEU A 105 -5.32 -5.83 -30.68
CA LEU A 105 -5.31 -4.38 -30.50
C LEU A 105 -5.17 -3.62 -31.82
N LYS A 106 -4.43 -4.17 -32.79
CA LYS A 106 -4.19 -3.54 -34.11
C LYS A 106 -5.46 -3.40 -34.95
N ASN A 107 -6.45 -4.26 -34.74
CA ASN A 107 -7.70 -4.23 -35.52
C ASN A 107 -8.84 -3.49 -34.78
N SER A 108 -8.57 -3.01 -33.56
CA SER A 108 -9.59 -2.42 -32.69
C SER A 108 -9.90 -0.94 -33.00
N GLY A 109 -9.10 -0.27 -33.84
CA GLY A 109 -9.24 1.16 -34.11
C GLY A 109 -8.82 2.09 -32.95
N LEU A 110 -8.40 1.52 -31.81
CA LEU A 110 -8.04 2.29 -30.62
C LEU A 110 -6.72 3.06 -30.76
N LEU A 111 -5.85 2.62 -31.66
CA LEU A 111 -4.54 3.25 -31.91
C LEU A 111 -4.70 4.59 -32.62
N GLU A 112 -5.73 4.69 -33.46
CA GLU A 112 -6.08 5.84 -34.28
C GLU A 112 -6.91 6.88 -33.51
N GLN A 113 -7.59 6.45 -32.44
CA GLN A 113 -8.43 7.32 -31.63
C GLN A 113 -7.62 8.04 -30.54
N HIS A 114 -7.23 9.27 -30.81
CA HIS A 114 -6.43 10.08 -29.90
C HIS A 114 -7.23 10.80 -28.81
N ASP A 115 -8.56 10.89 -28.92
CA ASP A 115 -9.41 11.49 -27.89
C ASP A 115 -10.54 10.52 -27.49
N PRO A 116 -10.24 9.55 -26.61
CA PRO A 116 -11.11 8.42 -26.41
C PRO A 116 -12.26 8.74 -25.44
N THR A 117 -13.48 8.30 -25.78
CA THR A 117 -14.70 8.42 -24.95
C THR A 117 -15.40 7.07 -24.82
N LEU A 118 -16.14 6.84 -23.72
CA LEU A 118 -16.83 5.57 -23.50
C LEU A 118 -17.90 5.28 -24.57
N ALA A 119 -18.49 6.33 -25.15
CA ALA A 119 -19.50 6.20 -26.20
C ALA A 119 -18.96 5.50 -27.47
N MET A 120 -17.64 5.51 -27.71
CA MET A 120 -17.05 4.86 -28.89
C MET A 120 -17.25 3.34 -28.89
N PHE A 121 -17.38 2.73 -27.71
CA PHE A 121 -17.51 1.29 -27.55
C PHE A 121 -18.95 0.79 -27.81
N GLY A 122 -19.91 1.71 -28.02
CA GLY A 122 -21.30 1.38 -28.33
C GLY A 122 -21.94 0.49 -27.27
N ASN A 123 -22.44 -0.68 -27.69
CA ASN A 123 -23.11 -1.65 -26.82
C ASN A 123 -22.17 -2.76 -26.29
N MET A 124 -20.85 -2.56 -26.39
CA MET A 124 -19.88 -3.54 -25.88
C MET A 124 -20.05 -3.72 -24.36
N PRO A 125 -20.04 -4.97 -23.84
CA PRO A 125 -20.18 -5.20 -22.40
C PRO A 125 -18.95 -4.68 -21.64
N LYS A 126 -19.17 -4.21 -20.41
CA LYS A 126 -18.13 -3.57 -19.58
C LYS A 126 -16.84 -4.40 -19.47
N GLY A 127 -16.96 -5.73 -19.27
CA GLY A 127 -15.80 -6.62 -19.17
C GLY A 127 -14.95 -6.69 -20.45
N GLU A 128 -15.56 -6.62 -21.64
CA GLU A 128 -14.85 -6.58 -22.91
C GLU A 128 -14.14 -5.24 -23.12
N ILE A 129 -14.80 -4.13 -22.76
CA ILE A 129 -14.18 -2.79 -22.80
C ILE A 129 -12.96 -2.75 -21.87
N VAL A 130 -13.10 -3.27 -20.64
CA VAL A 130 -11.98 -3.36 -19.68
C VAL A 130 -10.84 -4.18 -20.28
N ALA A 131 -11.09 -5.40 -20.77
CA ALA A 131 -10.05 -6.24 -21.37
C ALA A 131 -9.35 -5.58 -22.58
N LEU A 132 -10.13 -4.89 -23.42
CA LEU A 132 -9.62 -4.22 -24.60
C LEU A 132 -8.73 -3.03 -24.24
N ILE A 133 -9.17 -2.17 -23.31
CA ILE A 133 -8.33 -1.07 -22.82
C ILE A 133 -7.09 -1.63 -22.11
N SER A 134 -7.20 -2.67 -21.29
CA SER A 134 -6.08 -3.33 -20.63
C SER A 134 -5.03 -3.84 -21.64
N SER A 135 -5.45 -4.39 -22.78
CA SER A 135 -4.54 -4.80 -23.85
C SER A 135 -3.75 -3.62 -24.46
N LEU A 136 -4.38 -2.45 -24.56
CA LEU A 136 -3.72 -1.21 -24.98
C LEU A 136 -2.68 -0.76 -23.95
N LEU A 137 -3.03 -0.81 -22.66
CA LEU A 137 -2.13 -0.40 -21.58
C LEU A 137 -0.90 -1.32 -21.47
N GLN A 138 -1.05 -2.61 -21.72
CA GLN A 138 0.05 -3.60 -21.73
C GLN A 138 0.88 -3.60 -23.02
N SER A 139 0.40 -2.97 -24.10
CA SER A 139 1.09 -2.98 -25.39
C SER A 139 2.44 -2.27 -25.34
N LYS A 140 3.50 -2.90 -25.86
CA LYS A 140 4.86 -2.33 -25.91
C LYS A 140 5.06 -1.25 -26.98
N PHE A 141 4.16 -1.16 -27.95
CA PHE A 141 4.30 -0.25 -29.11
C PHE A 141 3.39 0.98 -29.03
N VAL A 142 2.50 1.06 -28.03
CA VAL A 142 1.61 2.20 -27.83
C VAL A 142 2.33 3.30 -27.06
N LYS A 143 2.22 4.54 -27.56
CA LYS A 143 2.81 5.72 -26.93
C LYS A 143 2.23 5.96 -25.53
N ILE A 144 3.06 6.44 -24.62
CA ILE A 144 2.67 6.66 -23.22
C ILE A 144 1.54 7.69 -23.08
N GLU A 145 1.51 8.72 -23.93
CA GLU A 145 0.48 9.76 -23.91
C GLU A 145 -0.90 9.18 -24.22
N LEU A 146 -0.97 8.21 -25.14
CA LEU A 146 -2.21 7.53 -25.48
C LEU A 146 -2.64 6.60 -24.35
N LYS A 147 -1.70 5.85 -23.75
CA LYS A 147 -1.97 5.01 -22.58
C LYS A 147 -2.56 5.81 -21.42
N LYS A 148 -2.01 7.00 -21.14
CA LYS A 148 -2.54 7.89 -20.08
C LYS A 148 -4.00 8.29 -20.32
N LYS A 149 -4.38 8.56 -21.57
CA LYS A 149 -5.79 8.89 -21.92
C LYS A 149 -6.71 7.70 -21.70
N TYR A 150 -6.29 6.52 -22.15
CA TYR A 150 -7.07 5.30 -21.94
C TYR A 150 -7.09 4.83 -20.48
N ALA A 151 -6.06 5.13 -19.69
CA ALA A 151 -6.04 4.88 -18.25
C ALA A 151 -7.09 5.73 -17.52
N ARG A 152 -7.19 7.03 -17.84
CA ARG A 152 -8.29 7.88 -17.33
C ARG A 152 -9.65 7.32 -17.73
N LEU A 153 -9.82 6.96 -19.00
CA LEU A 153 -11.08 6.40 -19.49
C LEU A 153 -11.46 5.08 -18.80
N LEU A 154 -10.45 4.26 -18.47
CA LEU A 154 -10.65 3.02 -17.73
C LEU A 154 -11.07 3.31 -16.28
N LEU A 155 -10.46 4.31 -15.64
CA LEU A 155 -10.86 4.76 -14.30
C LEU A 155 -12.32 5.24 -14.30
N ASP A 156 -12.70 6.09 -15.27
CA ASP A 156 -14.09 6.55 -15.44
C ASP A 156 -15.08 5.39 -15.61
N LEU A 157 -14.67 4.32 -16.32
CA LEU A 157 -15.49 3.14 -16.51
C LEU A 157 -15.64 2.31 -15.23
N LEU A 158 -14.55 2.15 -14.46
CA LEU A 158 -14.51 1.32 -13.26
C LEU A 158 -15.21 2.00 -12.07
N GLY A 159 -15.12 3.32 -11.99
CA GLY A 159 -15.45 4.12 -10.81
C GLY A 159 -14.18 4.53 -10.08
N GLU A 160 -14.20 5.69 -9.41
CA GLU A 160 -13.03 6.21 -8.69
C GLU A 160 -12.74 5.41 -7.41
N ASP A 161 -13.78 4.90 -6.76
CA ASP A 161 -13.67 4.12 -5.53
C ASP A 161 -13.36 2.64 -5.82
N ASP A 162 -12.38 2.06 -5.12
CA ASP A 162 -11.94 0.66 -5.22
C ASP A 162 -11.68 0.20 -6.68
N TRP A 163 -11.17 1.09 -7.52
CA TRP A 163 -10.95 0.82 -8.94
C TRP A 163 -9.98 -0.34 -9.17
N GLU A 164 -9.02 -0.56 -8.26
CA GLU A 164 -8.07 -1.65 -8.27
C GLU A 164 -8.78 -3.00 -8.18
N LEU A 165 -9.70 -3.13 -7.21
CA LEU A 165 -10.50 -4.33 -7.01
C LEU A 165 -11.46 -4.55 -8.19
N ALA A 166 -12.06 -3.47 -8.70
CA ALA A 166 -12.92 -3.53 -9.87
C ALA A 166 -12.17 -4.05 -11.10
N LEU A 167 -10.97 -3.53 -11.37
CA LEU A 167 -10.12 -3.97 -12.49
C LEU A 167 -9.80 -5.46 -12.40
N LEU A 168 -9.31 -5.92 -11.24
CA LEU A 168 -8.98 -7.33 -11.01
C LEU A 168 -10.20 -8.23 -11.16
N SER A 169 -11.37 -7.79 -10.67
CA SER A 169 -12.60 -8.56 -10.75
C SER A 169 -13.04 -8.79 -12.19
N TRP A 170 -13.11 -7.73 -13.00
CA TRP A 170 -13.56 -7.80 -14.40
C TRP A 170 -12.66 -8.66 -15.27
N LEU A 171 -11.35 -8.66 -15.01
CA LEU A 171 -10.39 -9.45 -15.77
C LEU A 171 -10.23 -10.88 -15.25
N GLY A 172 -10.45 -11.08 -13.95
CA GLY A 172 -10.18 -12.34 -13.26
C GLY A 172 -11.33 -13.35 -13.30
N VAL A 173 -12.58 -12.91 -13.22
CA VAL A 173 -13.75 -13.81 -13.02
C VAL A 173 -14.44 -14.20 -14.33
N GLY A 174 -14.17 -13.53 -15.44
CA GLY A 174 -14.73 -13.92 -16.74
C GLY A 174 -16.16 -13.40 -16.93
N GLU A 175 -17.17 -14.17 -16.53
CA GLU A 175 -18.59 -13.76 -16.53
C GLU A 175 -18.96 -13.16 -15.17
N LEU A 176 -18.62 -11.89 -15.00
CA LEU A 176 -18.83 -11.20 -13.74
C LEU A 176 -20.18 -10.47 -13.73
N ASN A 177 -21.10 -10.97 -12.92
CA ASN A 177 -22.37 -10.30 -12.62
C ASN A 177 -22.23 -9.32 -11.44
N GLN A 178 -23.22 -8.44 -11.27
CA GLN A 178 -23.24 -7.48 -10.14
C GLN A 178 -23.16 -8.19 -8.78
N GLU A 179 -23.80 -9.35 -8.63
CA GLU A 179 -23.73 -10.15 -7.40
C GLU A 179 -22.29 -10.63 -7.11
N GLY A 180 -21.56 -11.05 -8.16
CA GLY A 180 -20.16 -11.47 -8.05
C GLY A 180 -19.27 -10.33 -7.56
N ILE A 181 -19.43 -9.12 -8.13
CA ILE A 181 -18.70 -7.92 -7.70
C ILE A 181 -18.97 -7.61 -6.23
N GLN A 182 -20.24 -7.63 -5.81
CA GLN A 182 -20.60 -7.35 -4.42
C GLN A 182 -20.03 -8.39 -3.45
N LYS A 183 -20.00 -9.67 -3.84
CA LYS A 183 -19.37 -10.71 -3.03
C LYS A 183 -17.86 -10.52 -2.92
N ILE A 184 -17.18 -10.17 -4.02
CA ILE A 184 -15.74 -9.87 -3.99
C ILE A 184 -15.45 -8.68 -3.07
N LYS A 185 -16.25 -7.61 -3.16
CA LYS A 185 -16.11 -6.43 -2.29
C LYS A 185 -16.28 -6.78 -0.81
N LYS A 186 -17.32 -7.54 -0.45
CA LYS A 186 -17.53 -7.99 0.94
C LYS A 186 -16.39 -8.85 1.46
N LEU A 187 -15.88 -9.76 0.63
CA LEU A 187 -14.75 -10.61 1.01
C LEU A 187 -13.48 -9.78 1.21
N TYR A 188 -13.23 -8.81 0.33
CA TYR A 188 -12.10 -7.90 0.46
C TYR A 188 -12.19 -7.00 1.70
N GLU A 189 -13.36 -6.45 2.00
CA GLU A 189 -13.61 -5.68 3.23
C GLU A 189 -13.39 -6.54 4.48
N LYS A 190 -13.87 -7.79 4.48
CA LYS A 190 -13.64 -8.75 5.57
C LYS A 190 -12.16 -9.08 5.77
N ALA A 191 -11.35 -9.08 4.71
CA ALA A 191 -9.91 -9.24 4.83
C ALA A 191 -9.23 -8.01 5.47
N LYS A 192 -9.77 -6.82 5.24
CA LYS A 192 -9.24 -5.57 5.79
C LYS A 192 -9.73 -5.26 7.20
N ASP A 193 -10.83 -5.85 7.62
CA ASP A 193 -11.46 -5.57 8.91
C ASP A 193 -10.51 -5.82 10.09
N GLU A 194 -10.19 -4.74 10.81
CA GLU A 194 -9.25 -4.67 11.94
C GLU A 194 -9.75 -5.40 13.18
N ASP A 195 -11.07 -5.44 13.40
CA ASP A 195 -11.70 -5.82 14.67
C ASP A 195 -11.80 -7.33 14.92
N SER A 196 -11.39 -8.16 13.95
CA SER A 196 -11.31 -9.61 14.15
C SER A 196 -10.04 -9.95 14.93
N GLU A 197 -10.11 -9.90 16.27
CA GLU A 197 -9.04 -10.28 17.22
C GLU A 197 -8.36 -11.64 16.92
N ASN A 198 -8.99 -12.52 16.13
CA ASN A 198 -8.46 -13.83 15.74
C ASN A 198 -8.17 -14.00 14.24
N GLY A 199 -8.32 -12.96 13.42
CA GLY A 199 -8.37 -13.09 11.96
C GLY A 199 -9.51 -14.01 11.48
N ALA A 200 -9.94 -13.90 10.22
CA ALA A 200 -10.89 -14.85 9.67
C ALA A 200 -10.19 -16.21 9.49
N SER A 201 -10.70 -17.28 10.10
CA SER A 201 -10.08 -18.61 9.99
C SER A 201 -10.21 -19.14 8.56
N LEU A 202 -9.34 -20.10 8.18
CA LEU A 202 -9.43 -20.75 6.86
C LEU A 202 -10.81 -21.38 6.62
N LEU A 203 -11.45 -21.89 7.66
CA LEU A 203 -12.78 -22.47 7.58
C LEU A 203 -13.84 -21.39 7.30
N ASP A 204 -13.74 -20.22 7.92
CA ASP A 204 -14.64 -19.09 7.67
C ASP A 204 -14.52 -18.62 6.21
N TRP A 205 -13.31 -18.51 5.70
CA TRP A 205 -13.06 -18.19 4.29
C TRP A 205 -13.66 -19.24 3.36
N PHE A 206 -13.44 -20.53 3.65
CA PHE A 206 -13.99 -21.61 2.85
C PHE A 206 -15.52 -21.60 2.82
N MET A 207 -16.17 -21.38 3.98
CA MET A 207 -17.63 -21.40 4.08
C MET A 207 -18.30 -20.27 3.31
N GLU A 208 -17.63 -19.12 3.17
CA GLU A 208 -18.14 -17.98 2.38
C GLU A 208 -18.04 -18.21 0.87
N ILE A 209 -17.00 -18.92 0.42
CA ILE A 209 -16.73 -19.09 -1.02
C ILE A 209 -17.23 -20.43 -1.58
N LYS A 210 -17.65 -21.39 -0.75
CA LYS A 210 -17.97 -22.76 -1.19
C LYS A 210 -19.07 -22.81 -2.26
N ASP A 211 -20.03 -21.89 -2.20
CA ASP A 211 -21.19 -21.84 -3.11
C ASP A 211 -20.99 -20.81 -4.25
N LEU A 212 -19.81 -20.17 -4.36
CA LEU A 212 -19.53 -19.21 -5.42
C LEU A 212 -19.27 -19.90 -6.77
N PRO A 213 -19.91 -19.44 -7.86
CA PRO A 213 -19.50 -19.78 -9.21
C PRO A 213 -18.05 -19.38 -9.41
N GLU A 214 -17.25 -20.19 -10.09
CA GLU A 214 -15.84 -19.88 -10.36
C GLU A 214 -15.06 -19.48 -9.08
N ARG A 215 -15.30 -20.18 -7.97
CA ARG A 215 -14.75 -19.87 -6.63
C ARG A 215 -13.24 -19.59 -6.64
N GLU A 216 -12.49 -20.35 -7.43
CA GLU A 216 -11.04 -20.22 -7.54
C GLU A 216 -10.66 -18.87 -8.14
N LYS A 217 -11.41 -18.41 -9.15
CA LYS A 217 -11.16 -17.12 -9.79
C LYS A 217 -11.49 -15.96 -8.84
N HIS A 218 -12.60 -16.06 -8.11
CA HIS A 218 -12.97 -15.08 -7.08
C HIS A 218 -11.90 -14.99 -5.98
N LEU A 219 -11.41 -16.13 -5.49
CA LEU A 219 -10.38 -16.16 -4.47
C LEU A 219 -9.04 -15.58 -4.99
N LYS A 220 -8.66 -15.92 -6.23
CA LYS A 220 -7.46 -15.35 -6.86
C LYS A 220 -7.56 -13.83 -7.03
N VAL A 221 -8.75 -13.26 -7.27
CA VAL A 221 -8.93 -11.80 -7.32
C VAL A 221 -8.62 -11.18 -5.97
N ILE A 222 -9.13 -11.75 -4.88
CA ILE A 222 -8.88 -11.23 -3.52
C ILE A 222 -7.40 -11.35 -3.17
N ILE A 223 -6.78 -12.50 -3.43
CA ILE A 223 -5.35 -12.71 -3.18
C ILE A 223 -4.50 -11.67 -3.92
N ARG A 224 -4.80 -11.41 -5.21
CA ARG A 224 -4.09 -10.39 -6.00
C ARG A 224 -4.29 -8.99 -5.44
N ALA A 225 -5.52 -8.64 -5.03
CA ALA A 225 -5.81 -7.32 -4.45
C ALA A 225 -5.04 -7.12 -3.13
N LEU A 226 -5.07 -8.10 -2.23
CA LEU A 226 -4.33 -8.05 -0.96
C LEU A 226 -2.81 -8.04 -1.18
N SER A 227 -2.31 -8.79 -2.17
CA SER A 227 -0.88 -8.80 -2.52
C SER A 227 -0.44 -7.43 -3.06
N PHE A 228 -1.30 -6.77 -3.83
CA PHE A 228 -1.07 -5.41 -4.29
C PHE A 228 -1.05 -4.44 -3.11
N ASP A 229 -2.07 -4.44 -2.24
CA ASP A 229 -2.10 -3.56 -1.07
C ASP A 229 -0.87 -3.72 -0.16
N LEU A 230 -0.40 -4.97 0.02
CA LEU A 230 0.75 -5.30 0.87
C LEU A 230 2.03 -4.55 0.46
N SER A 231 2.19 -4.22 -0.82
CA SER A 231 3.34 -3.46 -1.32
C SER A 231 3.29 -1.98 -0.92
N TYR A 232 2.10 -1.44 -0.64
CA TYR A 232 1.88 -0.04 -0.23
C TYR A 232 1.65 0.14 1.28
N MET A 233 1.40 -0.93 2.03
CA MET A 233 1.23 -0.86 3.49
C MET A 233 2.50 -0.33 4.18
N SER A 234 2.32 0.50 5.21
CA SER A 234 3.41 1.05 6.04
C SER A 234 3.53 0.35 7.40
N SER A 235 2.40 -0.02 8.01
CA SER A 235 2.33 -0.74 9.28
C SER A 235 2.82 -2.18 9.15
N PHE A 236 3.69 -2.60 10.07
CA PHE A 236 4.15 -3.99 10.12
C PHE A 236 3.03 -4.94 10.56
N GLU A 237 2.16 -4.50 11.46
CA GLU A 237 1.02 -5.28 11.94
C GLU A 237 0.06 -5.61 10.78
N ASP A 238 -0.28 -4.60 9.98
CA ASP A 238 -1.16 -4.75 8.81
C ASP A 238 -0.51 -5.66 7.76
N LYS A 239 0.82 -5.57 7.55
CA LYS A 239 1.55 -6.47 6.66
C LYS A 239 1.51 -7.91 7.14
N VAL A 240 1.73 -8.17 8.44
CA VAL A 240 1.67 -9.52 9.02
C VAL A 240 0.26 -10.08 8.88
N LYS A 241 -0.76 -9.29 9.21
CA LYS A 241 -2.16 -9.70 9.08
C LYS A 241 -2.54 -10.01 7.63
N THR A 242 -2.22 -9.12 6.70
CA THR A 242 -2.55 -9.28 5.28
C THR A 242 -1.81 -10.46 4.66
N SER A 243 -0.52 -10.63 4.97
CA SER A 243 0.25 -11.81 4.52
C SER A 243 -0.27 -13.12 5.13
N SER A 244 -0.76 -13.09 6.37
CA SER A 244 -1.41 -14.25 6.99
C SER A 244 -2.73 -14.62 6.32
N ILE A 245 -3.49 -13.67 5.77
CA ILE A 245 -4.74 -13.93 5.04
C ILE A 245 -4.45 -14.47 3.64
N ILE A 246 -3.35 -14.05 3.02
CA ILE A 246 -2.91 -14.54 1.71
C ILE A 246 -2.41 -16.00 1.77
N SER A 247 -1.85 -16.42 2.92
CA SER A 247 -1.24 -17.73 3.13
C SER A 247 -2.27 -18.86 3.30
#